data_AF-A0A9E2M5E6-F1
#
_entry.id   AF-A0A9E2M5E6-F1
#
_cell.length_a   1.000
_cell.length_b   1.000
_cell.length_c   1.000
_cell.angle_alpha   90.00
_cell.angle_beta   90.00
_cell.angle_gamma   90.00
#
_symmetry.space_group_name_H-M   'P 1'
#
loop_
_entity.id
_entity.type
_entity.pdbx_description
1 polymer ?
#
loop_
_entity_poly.entity_id
_entity_poly.type
_entity_poly.pdbx_seq_one_letter_code
_entity_poly.pdbx_strand_id
1 'polypeptide(L)'
;MISLINQTALKSFAGWINKNKRLKIEFILSAIFLCFIPVRRDLIQAKPLIRLTNYQFLPASDYPVNTTKMPAPALTARGVIVIDADSKAILYQQNPDLKLLPASTTKIMTALIALENYSLNEVITISP
;
A
#
# COMPACT_ATOMS: atom_id res chain seq x y z
N MET A 1 -27.37 -2.79 18.44
CA MET A 1 -28.50 -2.02 17.88
C MET A 1 -28.51 -1.93 16.35
N ILE A 2 -27.40 -2.17 15.65
CA ILE A 2 -27.30 -2.08 14.17
C ILE A 2 -27.81 -3.35 13.44
N SER A 3 -27.86 -4.53 14.10
CA SER A 3 -28.33 -5.77 13.46
C SER A 3 -29.85 -5.94 13.37
N LEU A 4 -30.63 -5.27 14.23
CA LEU A 4 -32.09 -5.38 14.27
C LEU A 4 -32.78 -4.54 13.18
N ILE A 5 -32.17 -3.43 12.76
CA ILE A 5 -32.72 -2.53 11.72
C ILE A 5 -32.78 -3.26 10.36
N ASN A 6 -31.78 -4.07 10.05
CA ASN A 6 -31.72 -4.80 8.78
C ASN A 6 -32.83 -5.88 8.68
N GLN A 7 -33.09 -6.59 9.79
CA GLN A 7 -34.09 -7.66 9.83
C GLN A 7 -35.53 -7.15 9.64
N THR A 8 -35.89 -6.03 10.26
CA THR A 8 -37.25 -5.47 10.18
C THR A 8 -37.52 -4.89 8.80
N ALA A 9 -36.53 -4.21 8.19
CA ALA A 9 -36.61 -3.68 6.84
C ALA A 9 -36.70 -4.79 5.77
N LEU A 10 -35.95 -5.88 5.95
CA LEU A 10 -36.02 -7.05 5.06
C LEU A 10 -37.39 -7.73 5.10
N LYS A 11 -37.98 -7.87 6.29
CA LYS A 11 -39.32 -8.46 6.45
C LYS A 11 -40.42 -7.57 5.84
N SER A 12 -40.33 -6.26 6.01
CA SER A 12 -41.31 -5.33 5.41
C SER A 12 -41.17 -5.27 3.88
N PHE A 13 -39.95 -5.34 3.35
CA PHE A 13 -39.68 -5.42 1.92
C PHE A 13 -40.20 -6.72 1.30
N ALA A 14 -39.91 -7.87 1.93
CA ALA A 14 -40.42 -9.16 1.47
C ALA A 14 -41.95 -9.22 1.49
N GLY A 15 -42.57 -8.66 2.54
CA GLY A 15 -44.02 -8.53 2.65
C GLY A 15 -44.61 -7.63 1.55
N TRP A 16 -43.94 -6.53 1.21
CA TRP A 16 -44.33 -5.61 0.15
C TRP A 16 -44.30 -6.27 -1.24
N ILE A 17 -43.23 -7.02 -1.57
CA ILE A 17 -43.14 -7.78 -2.84
C ILE A 17 -44.28 -8.79 -2.95
N ASN A 18 -44.61 -9.49 -1.85
CA ASN A 18 -45.64 -10.53 -1.84
C ASN A 18 -47.08 -9.96 -1.85
N LYS A 19 -47.28 -8.67 -1.61
CA LYS A 19 -48.61 -8.04 -1.51
C LYS A 19 -49.33 -7.94 -2.85
N ASN A 20 -48.59 -7.87 -3.97
CA ASN A 20 -49.17 -7.66 -5.29
C ASN A 20 -48.64 -8.69 -6.30
N LYS A 21 -49.54 -9.52 -6.85
CA LYS A 21 -49.19 -10.63 -7.77
C LYS A 21 -48.40 -10.15 -8.99
N ARG A 22 -48.73 -8.96 -9.54
CA ARG A 22 -48.01 -8.40 -10.69
C ARG A 22 -46.57 -8.03 -10.34
N LEU A 23 -46.36 -7.31 -9.23
CA LEU A 23 -45.03 -6.91 -8.76
C LEU A 23 -44.11 -8.11 -8.49
N LYS A 24 -44.65 -9.19 -7.92
CA LYS A 24 -43.88 -10.42 -7.69
C LYS A 24 -43.39 -11.06 -9.00
N ILE A 25 -44.22 -11.06 -10.04
CA ILE A 25 -43.87 -11.61 -11.35
C ILE A 25 -42.78 -10.76 -12.02
N GLU A 26 -42.94 -9.44 -12.04
CA GLU A 26 -41.94 -8.51 -12.62
C GLU A 26 -40.58 -8.62 -11.89
N PHE A 27 -40.60 -8.80 -10.56
CA PHE A 27 -39.37 -8.98 -9.79
C PHE A 27 -38.68 -10.32 -10.11
N ILE A 28 -39.43 -11.40 -10.27
CA ILE A 28 -38.89 -12.71 -10.65
C ILE A 28 -38.33 -12.66 -12.08
N LEU A 29 -39.06 -12.05 -13.02
CA LEU A 29 -38.61 -11.91 -14.41
C LEU A 29 -37.33 -11.07 -14.51
N SER A 30 -37.24 -9.96 -13.76
CA SER A 30 -36.02 -9.14 -13.74
C SER A 30 -34.83 -9.84 -13.09
N ALA A 31 -35.06 -10.64 -12.03
CA ALA A 31 -34.01 -11.47 -11.42
C ALA A 31 -33.53 -12.58 -12.36
N ILE A 32 -34.44 -13.22 -13.10
CA ILE A 32 -34.10 -14.23 -14.12
C ILE A 32 -33.30 -13.57 -15.26
N PHE A 33 -33.75 -12.40 -15.75
CA PHE A 33 -33.06 -11.64 -16.79
C PHE A 33 -31.63 -11.26 -16.37
N LEU A 34 -31.44 -10.80 -15.13
CA LEU A 34 -30.12 -10.53 -14.54
C LEU A 34 -29.21 -11.77 -14.53
N CYS A 35 -29.77 -12.96 -14.36
CA CYS A 35 -29.03 -14.23 -14.35
C CYS A 35 -28.56 -14.65 -15.75
N PHE A 36 -29.27 -14.22 -16.81
CA PHE A 36 -28.90 -14.44 -18.20
C PHE A 36 -27.94 -13.40 -18.77
N ILE A 37 -27.62 -12.33 -18.01
CA ILE A 37 -26.55 -11.42 -18.41
C ILE A 37 -25.24 -12.23 -18.34
N PRO A 38 -24.51 -12.41 -19.46
CA PRO A 38 -23.21 -13.03 -19.40
C PRO A 38 -22.31 -12.12 -18.58
N VAL A 39 -22.12 -12.44 -17.29
CA VAL A 39 -21.07 -11.83 -16.48
C VAL A 39 -19.78 -12.16 -17.22
N ARG A 40 -19.22 -11.17 -17.92
CA ARG A 40 -17.99 -11.29 -18.70
C ARG A 40 -16.86 -11.63 -17.71
N ARG A 41 -16.63 -12.93 -17.48
CA ARG A 41 -15.57 -13.44 -16.57
C ARG A 41 -14.17 -13.26 -17.16
N ASP A 42 -14.07 -12.67 -18.34
CA ASP A 42 -12.82 -12.47 -19.08
C ASP A 42 -11.98 -11.28 -18.57
N LEU A 43 -12.45 -10.53 -17.56
CA LEU A 43 -11.75 -9.35 -17.04
C LEU A 43 -10.86 -9.61 -15.82
N ILE A 44 -10.77 -10.85 -15.31
CA ILE A 44 -9.94 -11.17 -14.13
C ILE A 44 -9.03 -12.37 -14.42
N GLN A 45 -8.24 -12.27 -15.49
CA GLN A 45 -6.98 -13.01 -15.56
C GLN A 45 -5.90 -12.11 -16.19
N ALA A 46 -5.71 -10.92 -15.61
CA ALA A 46 -4.44 -10.25 -15.78
C ALA A 46 -3.39 -11.12 -15.07
N LYS A 47 -2.73 -12.02 -15.82
CA LYS A 47 -1.49 -12.65 -15.36
C LYS A 47 -0.57 -11.48 -15.00
N PRO A 48 -0.16 -11.32 -13.74
CA PRO A 48 0.68 -10.19 -13.36
C PRO A 48 1.93 -10.23 -14.24
N LEU A 49 2.34 -9.07 -14.74
CA LEU A 49 3.63 -8.94 -15.39
C LEU A 49 4.69 -9.17 -14.31
N ILE A 50 5.13 -10.42 -14.15
CA ILE A 50 6.26 -10.77 -13.31
C ILE A 50 7.49 -10.36 -14.09
N ARG A 51 8.06 -9.20 -13.76
CA ARG A 51 9.39 -8.84 -14.21
C ARG A 51 10.36 -9.77 -13.50
N LEU A 52 10.86 -10.78 -14.21
CA LEU A 52 11.95 -11.64 -13.73
C LEU A 52 13.21 -10.77 -13.66
N THR A 53 13.41 -10.08 -12.55
CA THR A 53 14.69 -9.47 -12.23
C THR A 53 15.63 -10.58 -11.78
N ASN A 54 16.84 -10.62 -12.35
CA ASN A 54 17.93 -11.44 -11.84
C ASN A 54 18.40 -10.83 -10.52
N TYR A 55 17.61 -11.01 -9.46
CA TYR A 55 17.98 -10.60 -8.12
C TYR A 55 18.86 -11.69 -7.53
N GLN A 56 20.17 -11.47 -7.49
CA GLN A 56 21.05 -12.30 -6.68
C GLN A 56 20.69 -12.04 -5.22
N PHE A 57 20.43 -13.11 -4.46
CA PHE A 57 20.32 -12.99 -3.00
C PHE A 57 21.64 -12.42 -2.49
N LEU A 58 21.57 -11.27 -1.81
CA LEU A 58 22.72 -10.77 -1.07
C LEU A 58 23.10 -11.83 -0.04
N PRO A 59 24.39 -12.11 0.18
CA PRO A 59 24.82 -12.98 1.25
C PRO A 59 24.27 -12.45 2.58
N ALA A 60 23.90 -13.36 3.48
CA ALA A 60 23.48 -12.95 4.82
C ALA A 60 24.63 -12.19 5.49
N SER A 61 24.41 -10.92 5.79
CA SER A 61 25.34 -10.13 6.59
C SER A 61 25.21 -10.53 8.05
N ASP A 62 26.33 -10.55 8.77
CA ASP A 62 26.33 -10.72 10.22
C ASP A 62 25.60 -9.55 10.90
N TYR A 63 24.92 -9.83 12.01
CA TYR A 63 24.27 -8.80 12.82
C TYR A 63 25.30 -8.12 13.72
N PRO A 64 25.31 -6.78 13.79
CA PRO A 64 26.21 -6.06 14.68
C PRO A 64 25.82 -6.26 16.15
N VAL A 65 26.83 -6.46 17.01
CA VAL A 65 26.68 -6.65 18.45
C VAL A 65 27.41 -5.54 19.20
N ASN A 66 26.76 -4.97 20.23
CA ASN A 66 27.39 -3.97 21.08
C ASN A 66 28.34 -4.62 22.10
N THR A 67 29.59 -4.88 21.68
CA THR A 67 30.64 -5.44 22.54
C THR A 67 30.98 -4.54 23.73
N THR A 68 30.87 -3.22 23.57
CA THR A 68 31.25 -2.25 24.61
C THR A 68 30.23 -2.14 25.75
N LYS A 69 29.00 -2.62 25.53
CA LYS A 69 27.85 -2.44 26.44
C LYS A 69 27.55 -0.98 26.80
N MET A 70 28.07 -0.01 26.04
CA MET A 70 27.75 1.40 26.25
C MET A 70 26.31 1.68 25.82
N PRO A 71 25.53 2.44 26.61
CA PRO A 71 24.21 2.87 26.20
C PRO A 71 24.30 3.88 25.06
N ALA A 72 23.20 4.04 24.33
CA ALA A 72 23.09 5.09 23.32
C ALA A 72 23.23 6.49 23.96
N PRO A 73 23.84 7.46 23.27
CA PRO A 73 23.99 8.82 23.78
C PRO A 73 22.63 9.52 23.91
N ALA A 74 22.56 10.52 24.78
CA ALA A 74 21.41 11.42 24.83
C ALA A 74 21.41 12.34 23.60
N LEU A 75 20.29 12.42 22.90
CA LEU A 75 20.11 13.22 21.69
C LEU A 75 18.99 14.25 21.90
N THR A 76 19.17 15.44 21.33
CA THR A 76 18.14 16.50 21.31
C THR A 76 17.21 16.41 20.11
N ALA A 77 17.51 15.52 19.16
CA ALA A 77 16.73 15.32 17.96
C ALA A 77 15.34 14.75 18.27
N ARG A 78 14.32 15.20 17.52
CA ARG A 78 12.93 14.74 17.69
C ARG A 78 12.69 13.34 17.12
N GLY A 79 13.45 12.98 16.09
CA GLY A 79 13.41 11.70 15.39
C GLY A 79 14.82 11.28 14.97
N VAL A 80 15.17 10.02 15.22
CA VAL A 80 16.48 9.43 14.93
C VAL A 80 16.29 7.98 14.51
N ILE A 81 17.06 7.53 13.53
CA ILE A 81 17.21 6.12 13.19
C ILE A 81 18.66 5.85 12.78
N VAL A 82 19.23 4.76 13.28
CA VAL A 82 20.56 4.27 12.91
C VAL A 82 20.40 2.82 12.48
N ILE A 83 20.82 2.54 11.25
CA ILE A 83 20.67 1.24 10.61
C ILE A 83 22.05 0.80 10.14
N ASP A 84 22.36 -0.47 10.38
CA ASP A 84 23.50 -1.12 9.74
C ASP A 84 23.27 -1.26 8.24
N ALA A 85 24.22 -0.80 7.43
CA ALA A 85 24.02 -0.70 5.99
C ALA A 85 23.90 -2.08 5.31
N ASP A 86 24.55 -3.11 5.85
CA ASP A 86 24.62 -4.43 5.23
C ASP A 86 23.48 -5.33 5.72
N SER A 87 23.39 -5.56 7.04
CA SER A 87 22.36 -6.41 7.65
C SER A 87 20.98 -5.78 7.74
N LYS A 88 20.89 -4.44 7.55
CA LYS A 88 19.67 -3.64 7.77
C LYS A 88 19.17 -3.68 9.22
N ALA A 89 19.98 -4.15 10.16
CA ALA A 89 19.64 -4.17 11.57
C ALA A 89 19.50 -2.73 12.13
N ILE A 90 18.43 -2.48 12.88
CA ILE A 90 18.25 -1.21 13.59
C ILE A 90 19.15 -1.22 14.83
N LEU A 91 20.09 -0.29 14.89
CA LEU A 91 21.05 -0.16 16.01
C LEU A 91 20.52 0.78 17.08
N TYR A 92 19.78 1.81 16.65
CA TYR A 92 19.16 2.79 17.53
C TYR A 92 18.00 3.47 16.81
N GLN A 93 16.93 3.79 17.56
CA GLN A 93 15.83 4.58 17.02
C GLN A 93 15.16 5.41 18.13
N GLN A 94 14.67 6.58 17.76
CA GLN A 94 13.84 7.45 18.59
C GLN A 94 12.78 8.05 17.67
N ASN A 95 11.49 7.75 17.90
CA ASN A 95 10.37 8.21 17.06
C ASN A 95 10.62 8.08 15.54
N PRO A 96 11.04 6.92 15.02
CA PRO A 96 11.51 6.78 13.63
C PRO A 96 10.43 7.13 12.59
N ASP A 97 9.15 6.90 12.91
CA ASP A 97 8.02 7.16 12.00
C ASP A 97 7.39 8.55 12.19
N LEU A 98 7.97 9.39 13.06
CA LEU A 98 7.48 10.75 13.25
C LEU A 98 7.71 11.58 11.98
N LYS A 99 6.61 12.06 11.39
CA LYS A 99 6.68 12.92 10.20
C LYS A 99 7.31 14.27 10.54
N LEU A 100 8.51 14.50 10.01
CA LEU A 100 9.26 15.75 10.12
C LEU A 100 9.53 16.30 8.72
N LEU A 101 9.71 17.62 8.59
CA LEU A 101 10.07 18.23 7.32
C LEU A 101 11.51 17.84 6.95
N PRO A 102 11.76 17.25 5.76
CA PRO A 102 13.08 16.74 5.37
C PRO A 102 14.14 17.84 5.11
N ALA A 103 13.74 19.11 4.97
CA ALA A 103 14.64 20.21 4.59
C ALA A 103 15.55 19.80 3.41
N SER A 104 16.87 19.92 3.55
CA SER A 104 17.83 19.55 2.50
C SER A 104 18.03 18.05 2.31
N THR A 105 17.54 17.16 3.18
CA THR A 105 17.65 15.69 2.94
C THR A 105 16.82 15.25 1.74
N THR A 106 15.80 16.04 1.34
CA THR A 106 15.07 15.89 0.07
C THR A 106 16.00 15.79 -1.14
N LYS A 107 17.18 16.43 -1.10
CA LYS A 107 18.16 16.38 -2.19
C LYS A 107 18.66 14.95 -2.47
N ILE A 108 18.59 14.03 -1.51
CA ILE A 108 18.90 12.61 -1.75
C ILE A 108 17.89 12.01 -2.74
N MET A 109 16.58 12.24 -2.54
CA MET A 109 15.55 11.79 -3.47
C MET A 109 15.71 12.46 -4.85
N THR A 110 15.99 13.76 -4.87
CA THR A 110 16.26 14.48 -6.13
C THR A 110 17.46 13.89 -6.87
N ALA A 111 18.53 13.55 -6.16
CA ALA A 111 19.72 12.94 -6.75
C ALA A 111 19.42 11.53 -7.32
N LEU A 112 18.65 10.71 -6.60
CA LEU A 112 18.22 9.40 -7.11
C LEU A 112 17.45 9.53 -8.41
N ILE A 113 16.45 10.42 -8.46
CA ILE A 113 15.67 10.67 -9.68
C ILE A 113 16.57 11.22 -10.79
N ALA A 114 17.49 12.13 -10.49
CA ALA A 114 18.40 12.68 -11.49
C ALA A 114 19.30 11.59 -12.10
N LEU A 115 19.87 10.70 -11.28
CA LEU A 115 20.71 9.58 -11.72
C LEU A 115 19.93 8.54 -12.56
N GLU A 116 18.64 8.38 -12.32
CA GLU A 116 17.80 7.49 -13.12
C GLU A 116 17.46 8.07 -14.51
N ASN A 117 17.43 9.39 -14.65
CA ASN A 117 16.90 10.06 -15.84
C ASN A 117 17.97 10.75 -16.70
N TYR A 118 19.13 11.08 -16.15
CA TYR A 118 20.18 11.85 -16.81
C TYR A 118 21.53 11.13 -16.73
N SER A 119 22.36 11.32 -17.75
CA SER A 119 23.75 10.86 -17.70
C SER A 119 24.57 11.78 -16.78
N LEU A 120 25.53 11.21 -16.04
CA LEU A 120 26.45 11.99 -15.20
C LEU A 120 27.26 13.04 -15.98
N ASN A 121 27.44 12.82 -17.29
CA ASN A 121 28.18 13.70 -18.18
C ASN A 121 27.26 14.62 -19.00
N GLU A 122 25.96 14.61 -18.73
CA GLU A 122 24.99 15.42 -19.47
C GLU A 122 25.12 16.90 -19.07
N VAL A 123 25.25 17.77 -20.07
CA VAL A 123 25.35 19.21 -19.86
C VAL A 123 23.94 19.79 -19.83
N ILE A 124 23.52 20.27 -18.67
CA ILE A 124 22.23 20.95 -18.47
C ILE A 124 22.43 22.47 -18.60
N THR A 125 21.74 23.10 -19.56
CA THR A 125 21.71 24.56 -19.68
C THR A 125 20.65 25.14 -18.75
N ILE A 126 21.05 26.02 -17.83
CA ILE A 126 20.12 26.74 -16.95
C ILE A 126 19.84 28.12 -17.55
N SER A 127 18.58 28.41 -17.84
CA SER A 127 18.13 29.74 -18.21
C SER A 127 17.82 30.58 -16.96
N PRO A 128 18.04 31.91 -17.00
CA PRO A 128 17.60 32.84 -15.97
C PRO A 128 16.10 32.75 -15.66
#